data_AF-A0A2V6XBP3-F1
#
_entry.id   AF-A0A2V6XBP3-F1
#
_cell.length_a   1.000
_cell.length_b   1.000
_cell.length_c   1.000
_cell.angle_alpha   90.00
_cell.angle_beta   90.00
_cell.angle_gamma   90.00
#
_symmetry.space_group_name_H-M   'P 1'
#
loop_
_entity.id
_entity.type
_entity.pdbx_description
1 polymer ?
#
loop_
_entity_poly.entity_id
_entity_poly.type
_entity_poly.pdbx_seq_one_letter_code
_entity_poly.pdbx_strand_id
1 'polypeptide(L)'
;WGLTALNVLGVRLTARAAVVCAGLSLAPVALLTLVALPASRSQPWLPWFAPGRGWGNLGFGLAVVMWNYSGWDTPTTVLGETRGPERAFPAATGLSLAVITLAYLLPIGAVLGTGGDWSSWRAGALPSIAAAVGGPLLGHLVGVGAVTSTAGLFLSLLLTNSRLPWVLARDGLLAAAFGAVHRRFGTPWVAVIVSAALCSVFAVLSFRELVIINMWLYSLSLLVELAAFLRLRRLEPRLSRPYRVPGGRAGALAATLPPAACALLAMATAGRLNTVVGLLAALSGPIAWAAFAGSRR
;
A
#
# COMPACT_ATOMS: atom_id res chain seq x y z
N TRP A 1 -18.37 6.17 -0.40
CA TRP A 1 -19.02 7.27 -1.13
C TRP A 1 -18.73 8.66 -0.59
N GLY A 2 -18.89 8.97 0.70
CA GLY A 2 -18.50 10.30 1.25
C GLY A 2 -17.03 10.66 0.98
N LEU A 3 -16.11 9.72 1.21
CA LEU A 3 -14.68 9.88 0.90
C LEU A 3 -14.40 10.02 -0.62
N THR A 4 -15.25 9.41 -1.46
CA THR A 4 -15.20 9.55 -2.92
C THR A 4 -15.56 10.97 -3.33
N ALA A 5 -16.59 11.55 -2.72
CA ALA A 5 -16.96 12.94 -2.97
C ALA A 5 -15.82 13.90 -2.62
N LEU A 6 -15.14 13.69 -1.49
CA LEU A 6 -13.94 14.47 -1.13
C LEU A 6 -12.84 14.37 -2.19
N ASN A 7 -12.64 13.20 -2.81
CA ASN A 7 -11.70 13.01 -3.91
C ASN A 7 -12.11 13.80 -5.18
N VAL A 8 -13.40 13.85 -5.49
CA VAL A 8 -13.91 14.65 -6.63
C VAL A 8 -13.78 16.14 -6.37
N LEU A 9 -14.04 16.60 -5.14
CA LEU A 9 -14.02 18.02 -4.74
C LEU A 9 -12.63 18.66 -4.81
N GLY A 10 -11.55 17.87 -4.77
CA GLY A 10 -10.23 18.36 -5.14
C GLY A 10 -9.06 17.76 -4.37
N VAL A 11 -7.92 17.71 -5.06
CA VAL A 11 -6.65 17.11 -4.62
C VAL A 11 -6.16 17.67 -3.29
N ARG A 12 -6.19 19.00 -3.12
CA ARG A 12 -5.69 19.66 -1.90
C ARG A 12 -6.52 19.30 -0.68
N LEU A 13 -7.83 19.18 -0.84
CA LEU A 13 -8.74 18.81 0.25
C LEU A 13 -8.51 17.35 0.64
N THR A 14 -8.43 16.46 -0.35
CA THR A 14 -8.14 15.03 -0.14
C THR A 14 -6.79 14.83 0.56
N ALA A 15 -5.74 15.51 0.10
CA ALA A 15 -4.40 15.40 0.69
C ALA A 15 -4.37 15.88 2.15
N ARG A 16 -5.02 17.02 2.46
CA ARG A 16 -5.12 17.51 3.84
C ARG A 16 -5.90 16.55 4.73
N ALA A 17 -7.03 16.03 4.24
CA ALA A 17 -7.83 15.05 4.97
C ALA A 17 -7.02 13.77 5.25
N ALA A 18 -6.27 13.27 4.27
CA ALA A 18 -5.39 12.11 4.44
C ALA A 18 -4.30 12.34 5.50
N VAL A 19 -3.68 13.54 5.51
CA VAL A 19 -2.66 13.90 6.53
C VAL A 19 -3.29 13.97 7.92
N VAL A 20 -4.48 14.54 8.07
CA VAL A 20 -5.21 14.56 9.34
C VAL A 20 -5.53 13.14 9.80
N CYS A 21 -6.04 12.29 8.89
CA CYS A 21 -6.29 10.88 9.17
C CYS A 21 -5.03 10.14 9.65
N ALA A 22 -3.87 10.41 9.04
CA ALA A 22 -2.59 9.82 9.44
C ALA A 22 -2.16 10.27 10.85
N GLY A 23 -2.30 11.56 11.17
CA GLY A 23 -2.02 12.05 12.52
C GLY A 23 -2.93 11.41 13.58
N LEU A 24 -4.23 11.33 13.29
CA LEU A 24 -5.23 10.72 14.17
C LEU A 24 -5.07 9.21 14.32
N SER A 25 -4.52 8.51 13.33
CA SER A 25 -4.26 7.08 13.43
C SER A 25 -2.96 6.75 14.17
N LEU A 26 -1.92 7.57 14.00
CA LEU A 26 -0.62 7.36 14.64
C LEU A 26 -0.64 7.70 16.13
N ALA A 27 -1.36 8.74 16.55
CA ALA A 27 -1.35 9.19 17.95
C ALA A 27 -1.86 8.13 18.95
N PRO A 28 -3.01 7.44 18.76
CA PRO A 28 -3.47 6.39 19.66
C PRO A 28 -2.53 5.19 19.71
N VAL A 29 -1.90 4.85 18.59
CA VAL A 29 -0.96 3.74 18.49
C VAL A 29 0.36 4.07 19.22
N ALA A 30 0.84 5.31 19.10
CA ALA A 30 1.97 5.79 19.89
C ALA A 30 1.66 5.80 21.39
N LEU A 31 0.45 6.24 21.77
CA LEU A 31 0.00 6.18 23.17
C LEU A 31 -0.05 4.74 23.69
N LEU A 32 -0.57 3.80 22.89
CA LEU A 32 -0.56 2.38 23.21
C LEU A 32 0.86 1.88 23.46
N THR A 33 1.82 2.23 22.61
CA THR A 33 3.23 1.88 22.82
C THR A 33 3.74 2.43 24.16
N LEU A 34 3.51 3.71 24.46
CA LEU A 34 4.00 4.33 25.69
C LEU A 34 3.40 3.70 26.95
N VAL A 35 2.13 3.29 26.91
CA VAL A 35 1.46 2.60 28.03
C VAL A 35 1.91 1.15 28.17
N ALA A 36 2.12 0.46 27.04
CA ALA A 36 2.51 -0.95 27.02
C ALA A 36 3.97 -1.17 27.43
N LEU A 37 4.89 -0.24 27.13
CA LEU A 37 6.32 -0.39 27.38
C LEU A 37 6.66 -0.64 28.88
N PRO A 38 6.16 0.13 29.85
CA PRO A 38 6.38 -0.15 31.27
C PRO A 38 5.72 -1.45 31.75
N ALA A 39 4.65 -1.89 31.09
CA ALA A 39 3.96 -3.13 31.40
C ALA A 39 4.64 -4.38 30.79
N SER A 40 5.68 -4.19 29.97
CA SER A 40 6.39 -5.27 29.31
C SER A 40 7.23 -6.08 30.30
N ARG A 41 6.91 -7.37 30.46
CA ARG A 41 7.57 -8.30 31.39
C ARG A 41 8.25 -9.48 30.68
N SER A 42 7.97 -9.70 29.40
CA SER A 42 8.52 -10.80 28.60
C SER A 42 9.38 -10.32 27.45
N GLN A 43 10.17 -11.23 26.86
CA GLN A 43 10.84 -10.98 25.59
C GLN A 43 9.79 -10.99 24.47
N PRO A 44 9.55 -9.88 23.77
CA PRO A 44 8.39 -9.74 22.89
C PRO A 44 8.47 -10.54 21.58
N TRP A 45 9.67 -10.97 21.19
CA TRP A 45 9.91 -11.58 19.87
C TRP A 45 9.99 -13.10 19.91
N LEU A 46 9.88 -13.72 21.09
CA LEU A 46 9.96 -15.18 21.26
C LEU A 46 8.70 -15.73 21.92
N PRO A 47 8.21 -16.91 21.49
CA PRO A 47 8.72 -17.74 20.39
C PRO A 47 8.31 -17.24 18.99
N TRP A 48 9.08 -17.60 17.95
CA TRP A 48 8.80 -17.20 16.56
C TRP A 48 7.54 -17.83 15.97
N PHE A 49 7.10 -18.95 16.54
CA PHE A 49 5.93 -19.69 16.08
C PHE A 49 4.95 -19.91 17.21
N ALA A 50 3.66 -19.83 16.87
CA ALA A 50 2.63 -20.23 17.82
C ALA A 50 2.76 -21.73 18.08
N PRO A 51 2.43 -22.23 19.29
CA PRO A 51 2.47 -23.65 19.58
C PRO A 51 1.76 -24.49 18.50
N GLY A 52 2.44 -25.49 17.96
CA GLY A 52 1.91 -26.37 16.91
C GLY A 52 1.79 -25.75 15.51
N ARG A 53 2.20 -24.49 15.31
CA ARG A 53 2.28 -23.86 13.98
C ARG A 53 3.74 -23.82 13.53
N GLY A 54 3.98 -24.15 12.26
CA GLY A 54 5.30 -24.01 11.63
C GLY A 54 5.27 -22.99 10.49
N TRP A 55 6.15 -23.18 9.51
CA TRP A 55 6.24 -22.32 8.32
C TRP A 55 5.02 -22.37 7.38
N GLY A 56 4.02 -23.21 7.64
CA GLY A 56 2.85 -23.40 6.77
C GLY A 56 2.04 -22.14 6.48
N ASN A 57 2.09 -21.13 7.37
CA ASN A 57 1.41 -19.84 7.18
C ASN A 57 2.32 -18.71 6.69
N LEU A 58 3.59 -19.00 6.36
CA LEU A 58 4.57 -18.01 5.94
C LEU A 58 4.09 -17.22 4.72
N GLY A 59 3.46 -17.88 3.74
CA GLY A 59 2.97 -17.22 2.53
C GLY A 59 1.93 -16.13 2.79
N PHE A 60 0.93 -16.41 3.64
CA PHE A 60 -0.06 -15.41 4.02
C PHE A 60 0.55 -14.29 4.88
N GLY A 61 1.42 -14.65 5.83
CA GLY A 61 2.13 -13.66 6.65
C GLY A 61 3.00 -12.72 5.80
N LEU A 62 3.73 -13.26 4.83
CA LEU A 62 4.53 -12.49 3.88
C LEU A 62 3.66 -11.56 3.03
N ALA A 63 2.53 -12.05 2.49
CA ALA A 63 1.61 -11.22 1.73
C ALA A 63 1.04 -10.05 2.56
N VAL A 64 0.69 -10.29 3.83
CA VAL A 64 0.20 -9.22 4.73
C VAL A 64 1.30 -8.20 5.04
N VAL A 65 2.53 -8.65 5.33
CA VAL A 65 3.65 -7.73 5.58
C VAL A 65 3.99 -6.93 4.32
N MET A 66 4.03 -7.57 3.15
CA MET A 66 4.24 -6.86 1.89
C MET A 66 3.14 -5.86 1.62
N TRP A 67 1.88 -6.21 1.86
CA TRP A 67 0.76 -5.29 1.71
C TRP A 67 0.89 -4.08 2.63
N ASN A 68 1.27 -4.29 3.90
CA ASN A 68 1.50 -3.25 4.89
C ASN A 68 2.60 -2.24 4.49
N TYR A 69 3.59 -2.67 3.70
CA TYR A 69 4.69 -1.83 3.19
C TYR A 69 4.54 -1.45 1.70
N SER A 70 3.45 -1.88 1.05
CA SER A 70 3.19 -1.57 -0.35
C SER A 70 2.74 -0.12 -0.54
N GLY A 71 2.87 0.39 -1.76
CA GLY A 71 2.32 1.69 -2.14
C GLY A 71 3.29 2.86 -2.04
N TRP A 72 4.55 2.63 -1.68
CA TRP A 72 5.62 3.65 -1.67
C TRP A 72 5.89 4.24 -3.07
N ASP A 73 5.57 3.49 -4.12
CA ASP A 73 5.67 3.83 -5.53
C ASP A 73 4.42 4.59 -6.05
N THR A 74 3.26 4.46 -5.39
CA THR A 74 2.01 5.07 -5.86
C THR A 74 2.00 6.61 -5.97
N PRO A 75 2.71 7.39 -5.11
CA PRO A 75 2.75 8.83 -5.26
C PRO A 75 3.45 9.29 -6.55
N THR A 76 4.19 8.40 -7.23
CA THR A 76 4.82 8.71 -8.52
C THR A 76 3.80 9.12 -9.59
N THR A 77 2.57 8.61 -9.50
CA THR A 77 1.46 8.90 -10.41
C THR A 77 0.96 10.36 -10.32
N VAL A 78 1.27 11.06 -9.23
CA VAL A 78 0.83 12.44 -8.97
C VAL A 78 2.00 13.42 -8.83
N LEU A 79 3.19 13.04 -9.31
CA LEU A 79 4.37 13.93 -9.27
C LEU A 79 4.17 15.23 -10.05
N GLY A 80 3.39 15.20 -11.13
CA GLY A 80 3.05 16.40 -11.90
C GLY A 80 2.19 17.42 -11.13
N GLU A 81 1.47 16.97 -10.10
CA GLU A 81 0.68 17.81 -9.20
C GLU A 81 1.48 18.24 -7.95
N THR A 82 2.71 17.74 -7.79
CA THR A 82 3.56 17.93 -6.62
C THR A 82 4.54 19.08 -6.82
N ARG A 83 4.70 19.95 -5.82
CA ARG A 83 5.67 21.05 -5.86
C ARG A 83 7.07 20.53 -5.53
N GLY A 84 8.04 20.79 -6.42
CA GLY A 84 9.44 20.39 -6.23
C GLY A 84 9.64 18.88 -6.02
N PRO A 85 9.10 18.02 -6.92
CA PRO A 85 9.07 16.57 -6.71
C PRO A 85 10.46 15.95 -6.54
N GLU A 86 11.48 16.52 -7.19
CA GLU A 86 12.86 16.02 -7.14
C GLU A 86 13.46 15.95 -5.74
N ARG A 87 13.07 16.88 -4.84
CA ARG A 87 13.51 16.91 -3.45
C ARG A 87 12.45 16.38 -2.49
N ALA A 88 11.19 16.70 -2.77
CA ALA A 88 10.07 16.31 -1.92
C ALA A 88 9.89 14.78 -1.90
N PHE A 89 10.00 14.11 -3.05
CA PHE A 89 9.75 12.67 -3.14
C PHE A 89 10.81 11.84 -2.37
N PRO A 90 12.15 12.02 -2.57
CA PRO A 90 13.12 11.27 -1.79
C PRO A 90 13.02 11.51 -0.27
N ALA A 91 12.80 12.76 0.13
CA ALA A 91 12.64 13.12 1.54
C ALA A 91 11.39 12.50 2.16
N ALA A 92 10.25 12.57 1.44
CA ALA A 92 8.99 11.98 1.89
C ALA A 92 9.08 10.47 2.00
N THR A 93 9.66 9.78 1.00
CA THR A 93 9.82 8.32 1.00
C THR A 93 10.76 7.86 2.13
N GLY A 94 11.85 8.58 2.38
CA GLY A 94 12.75 8.30 3.49
C GLY A 94 12.08 8.45 4.85
N LEU A 95 11.35 9.56 5.05
CA LEU A 95 10.59 9.79 6.29
C LEU A 95 9.48 8.76 6.47
N SER A 96 8.71 8.44 5.41
CA SER A 96 7.62 7.48 5.49
C SER A 96 8.14 6.09 5.84
N LEU A 97 9.29 5.67 5.30
CA LEU A 97 9.90 4.39 5.63
C LEU A 97 10.23 4.32 7.13
N ALA A 98 10.87 5.35 7.67
CA ALA A 98 11.22 5.40 9.10
C ALA A 98 9.95 5.37 9.98
N VAL A 99 8.97 6.22 9.67
CA VAL A 99 7.71 6.32 10.44
C VAL A 99 6.93 5.02 10.40
N ILE A 100 6.75 4.41 9.22
CA ILE A 100 6.00 3.15 9.06
C ILE A 100 6.71 2.01 9.80
N THR A 101 8.04 1.92 9.68
CA THR A 101 8.82 0.87 10.37
C THR A 101 8.63 0.96 11.88
N LEU A 102 8.77 2.15 12.46
CA LEU A 102 8.58 2.36 13.89
C LEU A 102 7.11 2.14 14.32
N ALA A 103 6.16 2.65 13.53
CA ALA A 103 4.73 2.53 13.83
C ALA A 103 4.21 1.09 13.75
N TYR A 104 4.86 0.20 13.00
CA TYR A 104 4.52 -1.23 13.01
C TYR A 104 5.27 -2.00 14.09
N LEU A 105 6.58 -1.79 14.25
CA LEU A 105 7.39 -2.61 15.16
C LEU A 105 7.19 -2.25 16.62
N LEU A 106 7.17 -0.95 16.98
CA LEU A 106 7.14 -0.54 18.38
C LEU A 106 5.84 -0.93 19.11
N PRO A 107 4.63 -0.70 18.57
CA PRO A 107 3.41 -1.07 19.27
C PRO A 107 3.24 -2.58 19.37
N ILE A 108 3.56 -3.33 18.30
CA ILE A 108 3.50 -4.79 18.32
C ILE A 108 4.48 -5.34 19.35
N GLY A 109 5.74 -4.87 19.35
CA GLY A 109 6.74 -5.31 20.32
C GLY A 109 6.34 -4.98 21.76
N ALA A 110 5.87 -3.75 22.03
CA ALA A 110 5.46 -3.35 23.37
C ALA A 110 4.28 -4.20 23.88
N VAL A 111 3.29 -4.46 23.03
CA VAL A 111 2.10 -5.26 23.37
C VAL A 111 2.43 -6.75 23.52
N LEU A 112 3.29 -7.32 22.67
CA LEU A 112 3.76 -8.71 22.86
C LEU A 112 4.49 -8.87 24.19
N GLY A 113 5.24 -7.85 24.60
CA GLY A 113 5.95 -7.81 25.87
C GLY A 113 5.05 -7.83 27.11
N THR A 114 3.77 -7.46 26.99
CA THR A 114 2.83 -7.52 28.13
C THR A 114 2.34 -8.94 28.45
N GLY A 115 2.70 -9.95 27.64
CA GLY A 115 2.39 -11.35 27.90
C GLY A 115 0.97 -11.80 27.51
N GLY A 116 0.29 -11.07 26.63
CA GLY A 116 -1.03 -11.48 26.12
C GLY A 116 -0.96 -12.73 25.22
N ASP A 117 -2.05 -13.49 25.13
CA ASP A 117 -2.15 -14.65 24.24
C ASP A 117 -2.29 -14.22 22.78
N TRP A 118 -1.15 -13.98 22.13
CA TRP A 118 -1.06 -13.59 20.74
C TRP A 118 -1.47 -14.68 19.75
N SER A 119 -1.56 -15.94 20.18
CA SER A 119 -2.00 -17.05 19.32
C SER A 119 -3.49 -16.94 18.96
N SER A 120 -4.25 -16.23 19.79
CA SER A 120 -5.68 -15.94 19.61
C SER A 120 -5.98 -14.70 18.76
N TRP A 121 -4.96 -13.89 18.43
CA TRP A 121 -5.16 -12.62 17.75
C TRP A 121 -5.67 -12.80 16.32
N ARG A 122 -6.58 -11.92 15.94
CA ARG A 122 -7.23 -11.88 14.63
C ARG A 122 -7.25 -10.45 14.11
N ALA A 123 -7.57 -10.30 12.82
CA ALA A 123 -7.76 -8.98 12.22
C ALA A 123 -8.73 -8.14 13.07
N GLY A 124 -8.34 -6.91 13.38
CA GLY A 124 -9.13 -6.01 14.23
C GLY A 124 -8.98 -6.22 15.75
N ALA A 125 -8.04 -7.05 16.22
CA ALA A 125 -7.84 -7.27 17.66
C ALA A 125 -7.13 -6.13 18.41
N LEU A 126 -6.44 -5.23 17.70
CA LEU A 126 -5.61 -4.19 18.33
C LEU A 126 -6.39 -3.29 19.32
N PRO A 127 -7.63 -2.83 19.05
CA PRO A 127 -8.43 -2.07 20.02
C PRO A 127 -8.75 -2.86 21.30
N SER A 128 -9.10 -4.15 21.19
CA SER A 128 -9.37 -4.98 22.37
C SER A 128 -8.10 -5.25 23.18
N ILE A 129 -6.95 -5.40 22.51
CA ILE A 129 -5.67 -5.56 23.19
C ILE A 129 -5.29 -4.26 23.91
N ALA A 130 -5.47 -3.13 23.25
CA ALA A 130 -5.25 -1.82 23.84
C ALA A 130 -6.14 -1.57 25.06
N ALA A 131 -7.40 -2.03 25.03
CA ALA A 131 -8.30 -1.98 26.18
C ALA A 131 -7.80 -2.82 27.36
N ALA A 132 -7.25 -4.01 27.08
CA ALA A 132 -6.69 -4.89 28.10
C ALA A 132 -5.41 -4.32 28.73
N VAL A 133 -4.60 -3.58 27.96
CA VAL A 133 -3.33 -3.01 28.43
C VAL A 133 -3.52 -1.68 29.17
N GLY A 134 -4.33 -0.76 28.65
CA GLY A 134 -4.46 0.61 29.16
C GLY A 134 -5.88 1.06 29.48
N GLY A 135 -6.83 0.14 29.54
CA GLY A 135 -8.22 0.40 29.90
C GLY A 135 -9.13 0.78 28.72
N PRO A 136 -10.46 0.83 28.93
CA PRO A 136 -11.45 0.95 27.84
C PRO A 136 -11.24 2.18 26.95
N LEU A 137 -10.87 3.32 27.52
CA LEU A 137 -10.64 4.55 26.75
C LEU A 137 -9.55 4.37 25.69
N LEU A 138 -8.42 3.75 26.05
CA LEU A 138 -7.34 3.49 25.11
C LEU A 138 -7.80 2.55 23.98
N GLY A 139 -8.61 1.55 24.30
CA GLY A 139 -9.23 0.68 23.30
C GLY A 139 -10.10 1.45 22.30
N HIS A 140 -10.95 2.36 22.77
CA HIS A 140 -11.77 3.21 21.90
C HIS A 140 -10.91 4.14 21.03
N LEU A 141 -9.87 4.76 21.60
CA LEU A 141 -8.95 5.63 20.86
C LEU A 141 -8.24 4.88 19.73
N VAL A 142 -7.74 3.67 20.00
CA VAL A 142 -7.12 2.81 18.98
C VAL A 142 -8.13 2.35 17.94
N GLY A 143 -9.38 2.06 18.35
CA GLY A 143 -10.49 1.74 17.44
C GLY A 143 -10.80 2.90 16.49
N VAL A 144 -10.94 4.12 17.00
CA VAL A 144 -11.12 5.34 16.19
C VAL A 144 -9.92 5.53 15.26
N GLY A 145 -8.70 5.38 15.77
CA GLY A 145 -7.47 5.46 14.98
C GLY A 145 -7.42 4.46 13.83
N ALA A 146 -7.92 3.24 14.02
CA ALA A 146 -8.01 2.22 12.97
C ALA A 146 -9.00 2.61 11.87
N VAL A 147 -10.16 3.17 12.24
CA VAL A 147 -11.17 3.66 11.29
C VAL A 147 -10.63 4.86 10.51
N THR A 148 -10.01 5.84 11.17
CA THR A 148 -9.42 7.00 10.50
C THR A 148 -8.23 6.61 9.61
N SER A 149 -7.42 5.62 10.02
CA SER A 149 -6.35 5.06 9.19
C SER A 149 -6.90 4.49 7.88
N THR A 150 -7.95 3.67 7.98
CA THR A 150 -8.60 3.06 6.81
C THR A 150 -9.20 4.12 5.88
N ALA A 151 -9.82 5.15 6.45
CA ALA A 151 -10.35 6.27 5.67
C ALA A 151 -9.23 7.05 4.95
N GLY A 152 -8.11 7.34 5.62
CA GLY A 152 -6.95 8.01 5.04
C GLY A 152 -6.27 7.19 3.94
N LEU A 153 -6.18 5.86 4.13
CA LEU A 153 -5.69 4.93 3.13
C LEU A 153 -6.57 4.95 1.89
N PHE A 154 -7.91 4.85 2.05
CA PHE A 154 -8.84 4.93 0.94
C PHE A 154 -8.76 6.26 0.18
N LEU A 155 -8.70 7.39 0.91
CA LEU A 155 -8.56 8.71 0.29
C LEU A 155 -7.29 8.80 -0.57
N SER A 156 -6.16 8.35 -0.03
CA SER A 156 -4.86 8.40 -0.70
C SER A 156 -4.78 7.47 -1.91
N LEU A 157 -5.26 6.23 -1.77
CA LEU A 157 -5.26 5.25 -2.86
C LEU A 157 -6.23 5.63 -3.98
N LEU A 158 -7.41 6.15 -3.66
CA LEU A 158 -8.36 6.59 -4.69
C LEU A 158 -7.82 7.81 -5.46
N LEU A 159 -7.08 8.69 -4.76
CA LEU A 159 -6.40 9.81 -5.38
C LEU A 159 -5.38 9.31 -6.41
N THR A 160 -4.43 8.46 -6.03
CA THR A 160 -3.39 7.97 -6.94
C THR A 160 -3.95 7.08 -8.04
N ASN A 161 -4.85 6.14 -7.70
CA ASN A 161 -5.43 5.19 -8.64
C ASN A 161 -6.26 5.85 -9.74
N SER A 162 -6.93 6.98 -9.46
CA SER A 162 -7.74 7.67 -10.48
C SER A 162 -6.92 8.35 -11.58
N ARG A 163 -5.61 8.56 -11.40
CA ARG A 163 -4.75 9.20 -12.42
C ARG A 163 -4.31 8.23 -13.50
N LEU A 164 -4.14 6.95 -13.18
CA LEU A 164 -3.72 5.95 -14.16
C LEU A 164 -4.75 5.79 -15.30
N PRO A 165 -6.06 5.56 -15.04
CA PRO A 165 -7.07 5.51 -16.11
C PRO A 165 -7.16 6.82 -16.89
N TRP A 166 -6.94 7.96 -16.23
CA TRP A 166 -6.97 9.27 -16.90
C TRP A 166 -5.82 9.43 -17.90
N VAL A 167 -4.58 9.08 -17.52
CA VAL A 167 -3.43 9.09 -18.44
C VAL A 167 -3.66 8.10 -19.59
N LEU A 168 -4.08 6.88 -19.27
CA LEU A 168 -4.36 5.86 -20.28
C LEU A 168 -5.43 6.31 -21.28
N ALA A 169 -6.47 7.02 -20.82
CA ALA A 169 -7.50 7.56 -21.70
C ALA A 169 -7.00 8.73 -22.57
N ARG A 170 -6.06 9.54 -22.08
CA ARG A 170 -5.42 10.60 -22.87
C ARG A 170 -4.51 10.07 -23.95
N ASP A 171 -3.80 8.97 -23.66
CA ASP A 171 -3.02 8.22 -24.65
C ASP A 171 -3.94 7.37 -25.56
N GLY A 172 -5.22 7.28 -25.18
CA GLY A 172 -6.31 6.54 -25.79
C GLY A 172 -6.07 5.04 -25.85
N LEU A 173 -5.46 4.53 -24.78
CA LEU A 173 -5.37 3.13 -24.41
C LEU A 173 -6.58 2.68 -23.58
N LEU A 174 -7.51 3.59 -23.31
CA LEU A 174 -8.72 3.36 -22.51
C LEU A 174 -9.85 4.27 -23.01
N ALA A 175 -11.10 3.97 -22.67
CA ALA A 175 -12.26 4.73 -23.13
C ALA A 175 -12.13 6.23 -22.81
N ALA A 176 -12.44 7.09 -23.79
CA ALA A 176 -12.27 8.55 -23.70
C ALA A 176 -12.98 9.19 -22.50
N ALA A 177 -14.06 8.58 -22.00
CA ALA A 177 -14.78 9.02 -20.80
C ALA A 177 -13.88 9.13 -19.55
N PHE A 178 -12.88 8.25 -19.39
CA PHE A 178 -11.94 8.32 -18.27
C PHE A 178 -10.98 9.51 -18.35
N GLY A 179 -10.85 10.13 -19.52
CA GLY A 179 -10.12 11.37 -19.73
C GLY A 179 -10.88 12.61 -19.26
N ALA A 180 -12.17 12.49 -18.91
CA ALA A 180 -13.00 13.63 -18.54
C ALA A 180 -12.57 14.24 -17.19
N VAL A 181 -12.33 15.54 -17.19
CA VAL A 181 -11.92 16.32 -16.01
C VAL A 181 -13.05 17.22 -15.55
N HIS A 182 -13.25 17.32 -14.23
CA HIS A 182 -14.30 18.14 -13.65
C HIS A 182 -14.01 19.63 -13.86
N ARG A 183 -14.90 20.36 -14.52
CA ARG A 183 -14.71 21.78 -14.93
C ARG A 183 -14.30 22.71 -13.78
N ARG A 184 -14.85 22.50 -12.58
CA ARG A 184 -14.59 23.34 -11.39
C ARG A 184 -13.39 22.89 -10.55
N PHE A 185 -13.12 21.58 -10.49
CA PHE A 185 -12.21 20.99 -9.49
C PHE A 185 -10.92 20.44 -10.11
N GLY A 186 -10.87 20.28 -11.43
CA GLY A 186 -9.69 19.77 -12.13
C GLY A 186 -9.41 18.28 -11.88
N THR A 187 -10.37 17.52 -11.37
CA THR A 187 -10.21 16.10 -11.02
C THR A 187 -10.76 15.17 -12.10
N PRO A 188 -10.15 13.99 -12.35
CA PRO A 188 -10.65 13.00 -13.30
C PRO A 188 -11.87 12.25 -12.72
N TRP A 189 -13.02 12.93 -12.64
CA TRP A 189 -14.17 12.49 -11.86
C TRP A 189 -14.76 11.15 -12.32
N VAL A 190 -14.72 10.85 -13.63
CA VAL A 190 -15.18 9.55 -14.16
C VAL A 190 -14.31 8.43 -13.63
N ALA A 191 -12.98 8.58 -13.69
CA ALA A 191 -12.04 7.59 -13.16
C ALA A 191 -12.25 7.40 -11.65
N VAL A 192 -12.46 8.48 -10.89
CA VAL A 192 -12.75 8.42 -9.45
C VAL A 192 -14.03 7.64 -9.16
N ILE A 193 -15.13 7.93 -9.86
CA ILE A 193 -16.43 7.27 -9.62
C ILE A 193 -16.35 5.78 -10.01
N VAL A 194 -15.78 5.45 -11.17
CA VAL A 194 -15.66 4.06 -11.62
C VAL A 194 -14.76 3.26 -10.68
N SER A 195 -13.62 3.81 -10.26
CA SER A 195 -12.76 3.15 -9.27
C SER A 195 -13.49 2.93 -7.95
N ALA A 196 -14.25 3.91 -7.45
CA ALA A 196 -15.03 3.76 -6.21
C ALA A 196 -16.17 2.75 -6.32
N ALA A 197 -16.81 2.66 -7.49
CA ALA A 197 -17.83 1.65 -7.78
C ALA A 197 -17.21 0.24 -7.74
N LEU A 198 -16.07 0.04 -8.40
CA LEU A 198 -15.33 -1.23 -8.37
C LEU A 198 -14.89 -1.59 -6.95
N CYS A 199 -14.38 -0.63 -6.17
CA CYS A 199 -14.06 -0.85 -4.76
C CYS A 199 -15.30 -1.28 -3.95
N SER A 200 -16.49 -0.72 -4.25
CA SER A 200 -17.74 -1.10 -3.58
C SER A 200 -18.16 -2.53 -3.93
N VAL A 201 -17.93 -2.97 -5.17
CA VAL A 201 -18.16 -4.36 -5.58
C VAL A 201 -17.19 -5.29 -4.86
N PHE A 202 -15.89 -4.96 -4.82
CA PHE A 202 -14.90 -5.80 -4.15
C PHE A 202 -15.01 -5.81 -2.63
N ALA A 203 -15.68 -4.83 -2.02
CA ALA A 203 -15.88 -4.79 -0.57
C ALA A 203 -16.67 -5.99 -0.01
N VAL A 204 -17.38 -6.75 -0.86
CA VAL A 204 -18.10 -7.97 -0.44
C VAL A 204 -17.19 -9.21 -0.38
N LEU A 205 -15.98 -9.15 -0.96
CA LEU A 205 -15.02 -10.25 -0.97
C LEU A 205 -14.21 -10.29 0.33
N SER A 206 -13.59 -11.43 0.63
CA SER A 206 -12.78 -11.56 1.84
C SER A 206 -11.47 -10.78 1.73
N PHE A 207 -11.04 -10.15 2.83
CA PHE A 207 -9.76 -9.44 2.91
C PHE A 207 -8.59 -10.34 2.52
N ARG A 208 -8.62 -11.63 2.91
CA ARG A 208 -7.58 -12.61 2.60
C ARG A 208 -7.41 -12.78 1.09
N GLU A 209 -8.51 -13.02 0.36
CA GLU A 209 -8.47 -13.23 -1.09
C GLU A 209 -8.01 -11.96 -1.81
N LEU A 210 -8.55 -10.80 -1.42
CA LEU A 210 -8.19 -9.51 -1.99
C LEU A 210 -6.70 -9.19 -1.81
N VAL A 211 -6.15 -9.38 -0.60
CA VAL A 211 -4.73 -9.11 -0.33
C VAL A 211 -3.82 -10.04 -1.12
N ILE A 212 -4.16 -11.34 -1.24
CA ILE A 212 -3.33 -12.28 -1.99
C ILE A 212 -3.30 -11.91 -3.47
N ILE A 213 -4.46 -11.67 -4.10
CA ILE A 213 -4.53 -11.29 -5.52
C ILE A 213 -3.85 -9.94 -5.76
N ASN A 214 -4.11 -8.95 -4.90
CA ASN A 214 -3.49 -7.63 -4.99
C ASN A 214 -1.96 -7.69 -4.87
N MET A 215 -1.43 -8.45 -3.91
CA MET A 215 0.02 -8.62 -3.75
C MET A 215 0.65 -9.41 -4.88
N TRP A 216 -0.07 -10.36 -5.47
CA TRP A 216 0.42 -11.09 -6.64
C TRP A 216 0.57 -10.14 -7.85
N LEU A 217 -0.45 -9.32 -8.14
CA LEU A 217 -0.42 -8.33 -9.22
C LEU A 217 0.61 -7.22 -8.96
N TYR A 218 0.69 -6.73 -7.72
CA TYR A 218 1.70 -5.75 -7.31
C TYR A 218 3.12 -6.30 -7.46
N SER A 219 3.35 -7.57 -7.08
CA SER A 219 4.65 -8.22 -7.26
C SER A 219 5.06 -8.29 -8.73
N LEU A 220 4.12 -8.56 -9.64
CA LEU A 220 4.37 -8.53 -11.07
C LEU A 220 4.74 -7.11 -11.56
N SER A 221 3.98 -6.08 -11.16
CA SER A 221 4.30 -4.67 -11.49
C SER A 221 5.69 -4.30 -11.00
N LEU A 222 6.00 -4.62 -9.73
CA LEU A 222 7.27 -4.33 -9.11
C LEU A 222 8.42 -5.00 -9.87
N LEU A 223 8.28 -6.26 -10.28
CA LEU A 223 9.31 -6.93 -11.08
C LEU A 223 9.56 -6.25 -12.44
N VAL A 224 8.50 -5.76 -13.09
CA VAL A 224 8.62 -5.00 -14.35
C VAL A 224 9.30 -3.66 -14.11
N GLU A 225 8.96 -2.94 -13.05
CA GLU A 225 9.58 -1.67 -12.66
C GLU A 225 11.07 -1.83 -12.34
N LEU A 226 11.42 -2.87 -11.58
CA LEU A 226 12.78 -3.24 -11.23
C LEU A 226 13.61 -3.63 -12.47
N ALA A 227 13.02 -4.38 -13.40
CA ALA A 227 13.64 -4.71 -14.68
C ALA A 227 13.84 -3.45 -15.56
N ALA A 228 12.84 -2.57 -15.62
CA ALA A 228 12.91 -1.30 -16.35
C ALA A 228 14.01 -0.40 -15.77
N PHE A 229 14.14 -0.30 -14.45
CA PHE A 229 15.22 0.43 -13.79
C PHE A 229 16.61 -0.07 -14.22
N LEU A 230 16.85 -1.38 -14.14
CA LEU A 230 18.12 -1.97 -14.54
C LEU A 230 18.39 -1.78 -16.05
N ARG A 231 17.35 -1.92 -16.88
CA ARG A 231 17.43 -1.73 -18.33
C ARG A 231 17.75 -0.29 -18.71
N LEU A 232 17.04 0.70 -18.16
CA LEU A 232 17.28 2.13 -18.41
C LEU A 232 18.66 2.58 -17.93
N ARG A 233 19.17 2.00 -16.83
CA ARG A 233 20.53 2.28 -16.35
C ARG A 233 21.61 1.79 -17.31
N ARG A 234 21.32 0.76 -18.11
CA ARG A 234 22.24 0.20 -19.12
C ARG A 234 22.10 0.88 -20.48
N LEU A 235 20.86 1.05 -20.96
CA LEU A 235 20.57 1.58 -22.30
C LEU A 235 20.79 3.08 -22.40
N GLU A 236 20.43 3.82 -21.35
CA GLU A 236 20.44 5.28 -21.38
C GLU A 236 21.27 5.86 -20.22
N PRO A 237 22.60 5.61 -20.19
CA PRO A 237 23.44 6.00 -19.06
C PRO A 237 23.53 7.53 -18.89
N ARG A 238 23.35 8.31 -19.98
CA ARG A 238 23.49 9.77 -20.02
C ARG A 238 22.21 10.55 -19.69
N LEU A 239 21.06 9.89 -19.47
CA LEU A 239 19.84 10.58 -19.04
C LEU A 239 20.11 11.38 -17.77
N SER A 240 19.56 12.61 -17.72
CA SER A 240 19.53 13.41 -16.51
C SER A 240 18.70 12.68 -15.45
N ARG A 241 19.30 12.41 -14.29
CA ARG A 241 18.66 11.73 -13.17
C ARG A 241 18.75 12.62 -11.93
N PRO A 242 17.66 13.30 -11.54
CA PRO A 242 17.65 14.14 -10.33
C PRO A 242 18.08 13.38 -9.08
N TYR A 243 17.77 12.09 -9.00
CA TYR A 243 18.28 11.16 -8.01
C TYR A 243 18.94 9.95 -8.68
N ARG A 244 20.11 9.54 -8.18
CA ARG A 244 20.85 8.37 -8.67
C ARG A 244 21.24 7.47 -7.51
N VAL A 245 20.83 6.19 -7.59
CA VAL A 245 21.23 5.18 -6.61
C VAL A 245 22.76 5.04 -6.61
N PRO A 246 23.42 5.21 -5.44
CA PRO A 246 24.88 5.16 -5.31
C PRO A 246 25.43 3.76 -5.63
N GLY A 247 26.75 3.62 -5.76
CA GLY A 247 27.41 2.30 -5.89
C GLY A 247 27.40 1.68 -7.30
N GLY A 248 27.13 2.45 -8.35
CA GLY A 248 27.29 1.97 -9.73
C GLY A 248 26.40 0.76 -10.06
N ARG A 249 26.94 -0.27 -10.72
CA ARG A 249 26.20 -1.50 -11.05
C ARG A 249 25.89 -2.33 -9.80
N ALA A 250 26.83 -2.43 -8.86
CA ALA A 250 26.66 -3.19 -7.63
C ALA A 250 25.53 -2.59 -6.76
N GLY A 251 25.50 -1.28 -6.60
CA GLY A 251 24.43 -0.59 -5.87
C GLY A 251 23.07 -0.69 -6.56
N ALA A 252 23.02 -0.71 -7.90
CA ALA A 252 21.79 -1.02 -8.62
C ALA A 252 21.28 -2.43 -8.29
N LEU A 253 22.15 -3.45 -8.38
CA LEU A 253 21.77 -4.83 -8.08
C LEU A 253 21.36 -4.99 -6.61
N ALA A 254 22.10 -4.39 -5.68
CA ALA A 254 21.78 -4.41 -4.26
C ALA A 254 20.41 -3.76 -3.95
N ALA A 255 20.02 -2.71 -4.69
CA ALA A 255 18.71 -2.07 -4.55
C ALA A 255 17.57 -2.89 -5.17
N THR A 256 17.87 -3.75 -6.15
CA THR A 256 16.84 -4.48 -6.94
C THR A 256 16.63 -5.92 -6.45
N LEU A 257 17.69 -6.63 -6.06
CA LEU A 257 17.62 -8.05 -5.74
C LEU A 257 16.75 -8.36 -4.52
N PRO A 258 16.84 -7.65 -3.38
CA PRO A 258 15.99 -7.93 -2.23
C PRO A 258 14.48 -7.79 -2.51
N PRO A 259 13.97 -6.66 -3.05
CA PRO A 259 12.54 -6.55 -3.33
C PRO A 259 12.09 -7.54 -4.42
N ALA A 260 12.94 -7.85 -5.42
CA ALA A 260 12.63 -8.87 -6.41
C ALA A 260 12.50 -10.27 -5.79
N ALA A 261 13.41 -10.64 -4.87
CA ALA A 261 13.36 -11.91 -4.17
C ALA A 261 12.10 -12.01 -3.29
N CYS A 262 11.73 -10.94 -2.58
CA CYS A 262 10.49 -10.88 -1.81
C CYS A 262 9.25 -11.03 -2.70
N ALA A 263 9.21 -10.33 -3.84
CA ALA A 263 8.12 -10.43 -4.82
C ALA A 263 7.97 -11.86 -5.37
N LEU A 264 9.08 -12.49 -5.77
CA LEU A 264 9.08 -13.86 -6.27
C LEU A 264 8.65 -14.86 -5.18
N LEU A 265 9.12 -14.69 -3.95
CA LEU A 265 8.72 -15.53 -2.82
C LEU A 265 7.22 -15.40 -2.50
N ALA A 266 6.68 -14.19 -2.52
CA ALA A 266 5.25 -13.96 -2.32
C ALA A 266 4.41 -14.61 -3.43
N MET A 267 4.83 -14.48 -4.69
CA MET A 267 4.15 -15.15 -5.81
C MET A 267 4.24 -16.67 -5.71
N ALA A 268 5.40 -17.22 -5.32
CA ALA A 268 5.60 -18.67 -5.15
C ALA A 268 4.76 -19.25 -4.01
N THR A 269 4.53 -18.47 -2.96
CA THR A 269 3.78 -18.89 -1.76
C THR A 269 2.28 -18.58 -1.81
N ALA A 270 1.80 -17.92 -2.87
CA ALA A 270 0.38 -17.58 -3.04
C ALA A 270 -0.53 -18.81 -3.26
N GLY A 271 0.03 -19.93 -3.70
CA GLY A 271 -0.73 -21.16 -3.99
C GLY A 271 -1.31 -21.21 -5.41
N ARG A 272 -1.60 -22.42 -5.90
CA ARG A 272 -1.92 -22.67 -7.32
C ARG A 272 -3.13 -21.88 -7.83
N LEU A 273 -4.22 -21.87 -7.07
CA LEU A 273 -5.45 -21.17 -7.46
C LEU A 273 -5.19 -19.67 -7.61
N ASN A 274 -4.54 -19.05 -6.63
CA ASN A 274 -4.24 -17.62 -6.65
C ASN A 274 -3.26 -17.26 -7.77
N THR A 275 -2.31 -18.13 -8.10
CA THR A 275 -1.43 -17.94 -9.25
C THR A 275 -2.21 -17.97 -10.58
N VAL A 276 -3.14 -18.90 -10.75
CA VAL A 276 -3.99 -18.94 -11.95
C VAL A 276 -4.86 -17.69 -12.05
N VAL A 277 -5.54 -17.30 -10.97
CA VAL A 277 -6.36 -16.09 -10.91
C VAL A 277 -5.51 -14.85 -11.18
N GLY A 278 -4.32 -14.76 -10.58
CA GLY A 278 -3.37 -13.68 -10.80
C GLY A 278 -2.91 -13.56 -12.25
N LEU A 279 -2.61 -14.69 -12.91
CA LEU A 279 -2.27 -14.73 -14.34
C LEU A 279 -3.43 -14.27 -15.22
N LEU A 280 -4.64 -14.76 -14.96
CA LEU A 280 -5.84 -14.33 -15.70
C LEU A 280 -6.11 -12.84 -15.52
N ALA A 281 -5.97 -12.34 -14.29
CA ALA A 281 -6.10 -10.91 -13.99
C ALA A 281 -5.00 -10.09 -14.68
N ALA A 282 -3.76 -10.56 -14.71
CA ALA A 282 -2.66 -9.88 -15.40
C ALA A 282 -2.88 -9.82 -16.93
N LEU A 283 -3.47 -10.87 -17.53
CA LEU A 283 -3.80 -10.91 -18.95
C LEU A 283 -4.92 -9.93 -19.33
N SER A 284 -5.77 -9.52 -18.38
CA SER A 284 -6.84 -8.56 -18.65
C SER A 284 -6.30 -7.21 -19.16
N GLY A 285 -5.10 -6.79 -18.72
CA GLY A 285 -4.45 -5.56 -19.17
C GLY A 285 -4.08 -5.59 -20.66
N PRO A 286 -3.23 -6.53 -21.12
CA PRO A 286 -2.92 -6.71 -22.53
C PRO A 286 -4.13 -6.96 -23.42
N ILE A 287 -5.14 -7.71 -22.94
CA ILE A 287 -6.38 -7.94 -23.68
C ILE A 287 -7.16 -6.64 -23.86
N ALA A 288 -7.33 -5.86 -22.79
CA ALA A 288 -7.97 -4.54 -22.87
C ALA A 288 -7.19 -3.61 -23.80
N TRP A 289 -5.85 -3.61 -23.69
CA TRP A 289 -4.98 -2.84 -24.58
C TRP A 289 -5.19 -3.22 -26.05
N ALA A 290 -5.21 -4.51 -26.38
CA ALA A 290 -5.44 -4.98 -27.74
C ALA A 290 -6.85 -4.61 -28.26
N ALA A 291 -7.87 -4.66 -27.40
CA ALA A 291 -9.24 -4.30 -27.75
C ALA A 291 -9.37 -2.79 -28.08
N PHE A 292 -8.79 -1.92 -27.25
CA PHE A 292 -8.85 -0.46 -27.44
C PHE A 292 -7.85 0.07 -28.49
N ALA A 293 -6.68 -0.55 -28.61
CA ALA A 293 -5.74 -0.25 -29.69
C ALA A 293 -6.25 -0.76 -31.04
N GLY A 294 -7.00 -1.88 -31.05
CA GLY A 294 -7.62 -2.46 -32.24
C GLY A 294 -8.77 -1.62 -32.81
N SER A 295 -9.53 -0.90 -31.95
CA SER A 295 -10.56 0.06 -32.40
C SER A 295 -10.00 1.32 -33.07
N ARG A 296 -8.68 1.39 -33.31
CA ARG A 296 -7.97 2.48 -34.00
C ARG A 296 -7.43 2.11 -35.38
N ARG A 297 -7.83 0.96 -35.95
CA ARG A 297 -7.64 0.68 -37.38
C ARG A 297 -8.91 0.97 -38.16
#